data_AF-A0A849TF58-F1
#
_entry.id   AF-A0A849TF58-F1
#
_cell.length_a   1.000
_cell.length_b   1.000
_cell.length_c   1.000
_cell.angle_alpha   90.00
_cell.angle_beta   90.00
_cell.angle_gamma   90.00
#
_symmetry.space_group_name_H-M   'P 1'
#
loop_
_entity.id
_entity.type
_entity.pdbx_description
1 polymer ?
#
loop_
_entity_poly.entity_id
_entity_poly.type
_entity_poly.pdbx_seq_one_letter_code
_entity_poly.pdbx_strand_id
1 'polypeptide(L)' 'MADRQPDFVVYSVRPREGARDVWTRIGAAFKHDRADGLTLLLDALPIGRKVVLMPPKADEDDPASEPAEARKSRKAPT' A
#
# COMPACT_ATOMS: atom_id res chain seq x y z
N MET A 1 3.42 -15.17 -17.60
CA MET A 1 4.10 -14.88 -16.32
C MET A 1 3.07 -15.14 -15.25
N ALA A 2 3.26 -16.16 -14.42
CA ALA A 2 2.24 -16.60 -13.48
C ALA A 2 1.85 -15.42 -12.56
N ASP A 3 0.57 -15.09 -12.54
CA ASP A 3 -0.06 -14.08 -11.69
C ASP A 3 -0.02 -14.59 -10.24
N ARG A 4 1.18 -14.60 -9.64
CA ARG A 4 1.36 -14.96 -8.25
C ARG A 4 1.04 -13.71 -7.46
N GLN A 5 -0.05 -13.74 -6.71
CA GLN A 5 -0.39 -12.65 -5.81
C GLN A 5 0.77 -12.44 -4.82
N PRO A 6 1.14 -11.19 -4.55
CA PRO A 6 2.24 -10.89 -3.65
C PRO A 6 1.89 -11.30 -2.22
N ASP A 7 2.77 -12.05 -1.56
CA ASP A 7 2.60 -12.44 -0.15
C ASP A 7 2.65 -11.24 0.79
N PHE A 8 3.43 -10.20 0.42
CA PHE A 8 3.54 -8.96 1.17
C PHE A 8 3.65 -7.75 0.25
N VAL A 9 3.17 -6.61 0.73
CA VAL A 9 3.41 -5.28 0.15
C VAL A 9 4.56 -4.62 0.87
N VAL A 10 5.45 -4.00 0.11
CA VAL A 10 6.65 -3.33 0.62
C VAL A 10 6.38 -1.84 0.78
N TYR A 11 6.55 -1.33 2.00
CA TYR A 11 6.43 0.08 2.33
C TYR A 11 7.76 0.67 2.78
N SER A 12 8.12 1.83 2.25
CA SER A 12 9.13 2.70 2.84
C SER A 12 8.45 3.59 3.88
N VAL A 13 8.95 3.57 5.12
CA VAL A 13 8.44 4.41 6.20
C VAL A 13 9.45 5.49 6.49
N ARG A 14 9.03 6.76 6.33
CA ARG A 14 9.87 7.92 6.62
C ARG A 14 9.30 8.70 7.79
N PRO A 15 10.07 8.86 8.90
CA PRO A 15 9.65 9.73 9.98
C PRO A 15 9.69 11.18 9.50
N ARG A 16 8.73 11.98 9.98
CA ARG A 16 8.72 13.43 9.81
C ARG A 16 8.75 14.08 11.18
N GLU A 17 9.63 15.04 11.35
CA GLU A 17 9.72 15.79 12.60
C GLU A 17 8.43 16.60 12.80
N GLY A 18 7.73 16.34 13.91
CA GLY A 18 6.47 17.00 14.23
C GLY A 18 5.23 16.53 13.46
N ALA A 19 5.30 15.45 12.66
CA ALA A 19 4.16 14.93 11.92
C ALA A 19 4.12 13.41 11.86
N ARG A 20 3.02 12.86 11.32
CA ARG A 20 2.86 11.43 11.12
C ARG A 20 3.87 10.88 10.11
N ASP A 21 4.31 9.66 10.36
CA ASP A 21 5.19 8.93 9.46
C ASP A 21 4.56 8.80 8.08
N VAL A 22 5.38 9.03 7.05
CA VAL A 22 4.96 8.87 5.66
C VAL A 22 5.20 7.42 5.25
N TRP A 23 4.12 6.72 4.91
CA TRP A 23 4.15 5.37 4.37
C TRP A 23 4.05 5.47 2.86
N THR A 24 5.07 5.00 2.16
CA THR A 24 5.10 4.99 0.69
C THR A 24 5.18 3.54 0.22
N ARG A 25 4.22 3.09 -0.58
CA ARG A 25 4.30 1.77 -1.23
C ARG A 25 5.41 1.82 -2.28
N ILE A 26 6.38 0.92 -2.19
CA ILE A 26 7.56 0.89 -3.08
C ILE A 26 7.72 -0.44 -3.82
N GLY A 27 6.86 -1.43 -3.56
CA GLY A 27 6.91 -2.71 -4.26
C GLY A 27 6.14 -3.84 -3.58
N ALA A 28 6.55 -5.07 -3.89
CA ALA A 28 5.97 -6.31 -3.42
C ALA A 28 7.04 -7.32 -2.98
N ALA A 29 6.69 -8.22 -2.06
CA ALA A 29 7.55 -9.30 -1.60
C ALA A 29 6.86 -10.66 -1.75
N PHE A 30 7.67 -11.66 -2.06
CA PHE A 30 7.25 -13.03 -2.28
C PHE A 30 8.06 -13.96 -1.40
N LYS A 31 7.41 -14.98 -0.83
CA LYS A 31 8.14 -16.05 -0.14
C LYS A 31 8.94 -16.85 -1.17
N HIS A 32 10.22 -17.03 -0.87
CA HIS A 32 11.10 -17.84 -1.71
C HIS A 32 10.84 -19.34 -1.44
N ASP A 33 10.94 -20.16 -2.47
CA ASP A 33 10.60 -21.59 -2.39
C ASP A 33 11.68 -22.41 -1.66
N ARG A 34 12.93 -21.97 -1.76
CA ARG A 34 14.11 -22.76 -1.40
C ARG A 34 14.62 -22.56 0.03
N ALA A 35 14.04 -21.62 0.79
CA ALA A 35 14.43 -21.28 2.16
C ALA A 35 13.38 -20.34 2.80
N ASP A 36 13.52 -20.02 4.09
CA ASP A 36 12.76 -18.98 4.80
C ASP A 36 13.21 -17.55 4.39
N GLY A 37 13.38 -17.36 3.08
CA GLY A 37 13.83 -16.12 2.47
C GLY A 37 12.69 -15.39 1.78
N LEU A 38 12.84 -14.08 1.62
CA LEU A 38 11.88 -13.22 0.92
C LEU A 38 12.57 -12.61 -0.31
N THR A 39 11.88 -12.66 -1.45
CA THR A 39 12.29 -11.94 -2.66
C THR A 39 11.53 -10.64 -2.72
N LEU A 40 12.24 -9.52 -2.86
CA LEU A 40 11.68 -8.18 -2.95
C LEU A 40 11.73 -7.68 -4.40
N LEU A 41 10.58 -7.31 -4.95
CA LEU A 41 10.50 -6.55 -6.20
C LEU A 41 10.23 -5.10 -5.83
N LEU A 42 11.18 -4.22 -6.15
CA LEU A 42 11.15 -2.80 -5.80
C LEU A 42 11.07 -1.95 -7.07
N ASP A 43 10.05 -1.12 -7.18
CA ASP A 43 9.93 -0.11 -8.24
C ASP A 43 10.71 1.17 -7.90
N ALA A 44 10.97 1.40 -6.61
CA ALA A 44 11.72 2.54 -6.12
C ALA A 44 12.69 2.14 -5.00
N LEU A 45 13.86 2.78 -5.00
CA LEU A 45 14.84 2.60 -3.93
C LEU A 45 14.43 3.43 -2.70
N PRO A 46 14.37 2.83 -1.51
CA PRO A 46 14.09 3.57 -0.29
C PRO A 46 15.25 4.51 0.02
N ILE A 47 14.98 5.82 0.06
CA ILE A 47 15.94 6.84 0.51
C ILE A 47 16.11 6.80 2.05
N GLY A 48 15.21 6.10 2.75
CA GLY A 48 15.24 5.92 4.21
C GLY A 48 15.92 4.62 4.64
N ARG A 49 16.07 4.45 5.96
CA ARG A 49 16.66 3.25 6.58
C ARG A 49 15.65 2.15 6.91
N LYS A 50 14.34 2.43 6.78
CA LYS A 50 13.27 1.53 7.23
C LYS A 50 12.37 1.12 6.08
N VAL A 51 12.25 -0.20 5.91
CA VAL A 51 11.31 -0.86 5.02
C VAL A 51 10.46 -1.80 5.86
N VAL A 52 9.14 -1.77 5.63
CA VAL A 52 8.17 -2.60 6.35
C VAL A 52 7.43 -3.45 5.32
N LEU A 53 7.35 -4.75 5.62
CA LEU A 53 6.56 -5.71 4.86
C LEU A 53 5.23 -5.90 5.58
N MET A 54 4.14 -5.67 4.88
CA MET A 54 2.80 -5.93 5.41
C MET A 54 2.09 -6.94 4.52
N PRO A 55 1.28 -7.85 5.06
CA PRO A 55 0.42 -8.67 4.23
C PRO A 55 -0.48 -7.75 3.37
N PRO A 56 -0.80 -8.16 2.13
CA PRO A 56 -1.78 -7.42 1.34
C PRO A 56 -3.08 -7.36 2.14
N LYS A 57 -3.54 -6.15 2.46
CA LYS A 57 -4.91 -5.97 2.92
C LYS A 57 -5.80 -6.39 1.76
N ALA A 58 -6.73 -7.31 1.99
CA ALA A 58 -7.84 -7.51 1.08
C ALA A 58 -8.47 -6.13 0.85
N ASP A 59 -8.65 -5.79 -0.43
CA ASP A 59 -9.02 -4.50 -0.98
C ASP A 59 -9.92 -3.62 -0.08
N GLU A 60 -9.34 -2.68 0.67
CA GLU A 60 -10.09 -1.60 1.34
C GLU A 60 -9.37 -0.23 1.32
N ASP A 61 -8.19 -0.11 0.73
CA ASP A 61 -7.45 1.17 0.67
C ASP A 61 -6.91 1.41 -0.75
N ASP A 62 -7.84 1.59 -1.68
CA ASP A 62 -7.61 2.28 -2.94
C ASP A 62 -8.07 3.75 -2.80
N PRO A 63 -7.17 4.72 -2.58
CA PRO A 63 -7.57 6.12 -2.45
C PRO A 63 -7.94 6.79 -3.79
N ALA A 64 -8.11 6.03 -4.88
CA ALA A 64 -8.71 6.54 -6.13
C ALA A 64 -10.22 6.25 -6.22
N SER A 65 -10.83 5.63 -5.20
CA SER A 65 -12.28 5.64 -5.03
C SER A 65 -12.72 6.93 -4.33
N GLU A 66 -12.81 8.03 -5.09
CA GLU A 66 -13.60 9.18 -4.69
C GLU A 66 -15.03 8.71 -4.32
N PRO A 67 -15.63 9.19 -3.21
CA PRO A 67 -16.98 8.82 -2.81
C PRO A 67 -18.01 9.43 -3.77
N ALA A 68 -18.42 8.65 -4.77
CA ALA A 68 -19.45 9.02 -5.72
C ALA A 68 -20.88 8.83 -5.18
N GLU A 69 -21.16 9.00 -3.89
CA GLU A 69 -22.53 8.98 -3.38
C GLU A 69 -22.76 9.91 -2.18
N ALA A 70 -22.69 11.22 -2.40
CA ALA A 70 -23.36 12.19 -1.51
C ALA A 70 -23.84 13.47 -2.22
N ARG A 71 -23.93 13.49 -3.56
CA ARG A 71 -24.60 14.56 -4.31
C ARG A 71 -26.09 14.23 -4.52
N LYS A 72 -26.85 14.12 -3.44
CA LYS A 72 -28.31 14.34 -3.48
C LYS A 72 -28.66 15.55 -2.61
N SER A 73 -28.10 16.70 -3.00
CA SER A 73 -28.69 17.99 -2.64
C SER A 73 -29.89 18.28 -3.54
N ARG A 74 -30.99 18.68 -2.88
CA ARG A 74 -32.18 19.38 -3.40
C ARG A 74 -33.24 18.53 -4.13
N LYS A 75 -34.17 18.00 -3.36
CA LYS A 75 -35.59 18.28 -3.64
C LYS A 75 -36.18 19.07 -2.47
N ALA A 76 -36.75 20.22 -2.83
CA ALA A 76 -37.26 21.27 -1.96
C ALA A 76 -38.49 20.81 -1.14
N PRO A 77 -38.77 21.48 -0.01
CA PRO A 77 -40.03 21.34 0.71
C PRO A 77 -41.15 22.06 -0.08
N THR A 78 -42.31 21.41 -0.17
CA THR A 78 -43.62 22.02 -0.47
C THR A 78 -44.68 21.12 0.14
#